data_AF-A0A938U4F1-F1
#
_entry.id   AF-A0A938U4F1-F1
#
_cell.length_a   1.000
_cell.length_b   1.000
_cell.length_c   1.000
_cell.angle_alpha   90.00
_cell.angle_beta   90.00
_cell.angle_gamma   90.00
#
_symmetry.space_group_name_H-M   'P 1'
#
loop_
_entity.id
_entity.type
_entity.pdbx_description
1 polymer ?
#
loop_
_entity_poly.entity_id
_entity_poly.type
_entity_poly.pdbx_seq_one_letter_code
_entity_poly.pdbx_strand_id
1 'polypeptide(L)'
;MKSAAAVIASFQREHVIPHCPRCSHPCCALTDVVLDLSFAEVRGLYQITSSKKVFERALPSSIRAQGGRYYAHGAPCPAFDTAAQSCRVYGTATKPRGCSDFPVYEDGDAVTVDLRCEAARAHLPALRAQLVAAVGVLDERRDDDFPDTFVTFTRARGGRPSAVPSAASAQPSSPSAHAPRRR
;
A
#
# COMPACT_ATOMS: atom_id res chain seq x y z
N MET A 1 19.51 -11.80 -9.64
CA MET A 1 18.17 -11.91 -8.99
C MET A 1 17.60 -10.50 -8.89
N LYS A 2 16.32 -10.29 -9.22
CA LYS A 2 15.68 -8.96 -9.07
C LYS A 2 15.42 -8.72 -7.58
N SER A 3 15.64 -7.50 -7.08
CA SER A 3 15.21 -7.09 -5.73
C SER A 3 13.70 -6.86 -5.69
N ALA A 4 13.10 -6.85 -4.48
CA ALA A 4 11.70 -6.48 -4.30
C ALA A 4 11.41 -5.08 -4.87
N ALA A 5 12.26 -4.08 -4.56
CA ALA A 5 12.24 -2.77 -5.21
C ALA A 5 12.13 -2.82 -6.76
N ALA A 6 12.91 -3.68 -7.42
CA ALA A 6 12.88 -3.80 -8.88
C ALA A 6 11.59 -4.46 -9.40
N VAL A 7 11.03 -5.42 -8.65
CA VAL A 7 9.72 -6.02 -8.94
C VAL A 7 8.62 -4.96 -8.80
N ILE A 8 8.60 -4.23 -7.69
CA ILE A 8 7.61 -3.18 -7.41
C ILE A 8 7.63 -2.11 -8.50
N ALA A 9 8.81 -1.60 -8.84
CA ALA A 9 8.94 -0.59 -9.89
C ALA A 9 8.45 -1.10 -11.25
N SER A 10 8.66 -2.39 -11.56
CA SER A 10 8.17 -2.99 -12.81
C SER A 10 6.67 -3.19 -12.79
N PHE A 11 6.13 -3.73 -11.70
CA PHE A 11 4.69 -3.92 -11.50
C PHE A 11 3.92 -2.61 -11.65
N GLN A 12 4.41 -1.53 -11.04
CA GLN A 12 3.75 -0.23 -11.19
C GLN A 12 3.76 0.24 -12.65
N ARG A 13 4.89 0.08 -13.36
CA ARG A 13 4.99 0.45 -14.78
C ARG A 13 4.06 -0.34 -15.69
N GLU A 14 3.91 -1.62 -15.42
CA GLU A 14 3.18 -2.54 -16.30
C GLU A 14 1.67 -2.55 -16.01
N HIS A 15 1.26 -2.37 -14.75
CA HIS A 15 -0.12 -2.58 -14.33
C HIS A 15 -0.79 -1.33 -13.74
N VAL A 16 -0.08 -0.58 -12.89
CA VAL A 16 -0.69 0.55 -12.16
C VAL A 16 -0.83 1.77 -13.07
N ILE A 17 0.27 2.30 -13.63
CA ILE A 17 0.22 3.53 -14.43
C ILE A 17 -0.74 3.40 -15.61
N PRO A 18 -0.71 2.29 -16.41
CA PRO A 18 -1.57 2.20 -17.57
C PRO A 18 -3.06 2.13 -17.21
N HIS A 19 -3.38 1.73 -15.97
CA HIS A 19 -4.75 1.70 -15.45
C HIS A 19 -5.22 3.05 -14.93
N CYS A 20 -4.32 3.92 -14.45
CA CYS A 20 -4.68 5.21 -13.83
C CYS A 20 -5.71 6.02 -14.62
N PRO A 21 -5.62 6.16 -15.97
CA PRO A 21 -6.57 6.95 -16.74
C PRO A 21 -8.03 6.47 -16.70
N ARG A 22 -8.26 5.23 -16.24
CA ARG A 22 -9.58 4.58 -16.19
C ARG A 22 -9.98 4.19 -14.76
N CYS A 23 -9.12 4.44 -13.78
CA CYS A 23 -9.37 4.08 -12.38
C CYS A 23 -10.51 4.95 -11.83
N SER A 24 -11.46 4.37 -11.09
CA SER A 24 -12.49 5.17 -10.41
C SER A 24 -11.94 6.03 -9.27
N HIS A 25 -10.80 5.61 -8.71
CA HIS A 25 -10.09 6.28 -7.62
C HIS A 25 -8.58 6.31 -7.92
N PRO A 26 -8.12 7.15 -8.86
CA PRO A 26 -6.70 7.17 -9.22
C PRO A 26 -5.88 7.61 -8.02
N CYS A 27 -4.80 6.89 -7.74
CA CYS A 27 -4.10 7.04 -6.46
C CYS A 27 -3.55 8.46 -6.25
N CYS A 28 -3.18 9.16 -7.33
CA CYS A 28 -2.73 10.55 -7.28
C CYS A 28 -3.85 11.58 -7.08
N ALA A 29 -5.12 11.18 -7.22
CA ALA A 29 -6.28 12.01 -6.87
C ALA A 29 -6.80 11.77 -5.45
N LEU A 30 -6.26 10.76 -4.74
CA LEU A 30 -6.71 10.46 -3.38
C LEU A 30 -6.42 11.64 -2.45
N THR A 31 -7.48 12.22 -1.90
CA THR A 31 -7.44 13.32 -0.93
C THR A 31 -7.07 12.86 0.47
N ASP A 32 -7.26 11.57 0.74
CA ASP A 32 -7.17 10.99 2.09
C ASP A 32 -5.75 10.55 2.45
N VAL A 33 -4.80 10.74 1.51
CA VAL A 33 -3.38 10.41 1.71
C VAL A 33 -2.65 11.65 2.19
N VAL A 34 -1.88 11.50 3.27
CA VAL A 34 -0.95 12.53 3.75
C VAL A 34 0.37 12.37 3.00
N LEU A 35 0.78 13.38 2.23
CA LEU A 35 2.06 13.40 1.53
C LEU A 35 3.17 13.94 2.43
N ASP A 36 4.12 13.06 2.75
CA ASP A 36 5.33 13.22 3.57
C ASP A 36 6.55 13.92 2.92
N LEU A 37 6.61 15.26 2.75
CA LEU A 37 7.54 15.92 1.82
C LEU A 37 8.66 16.75 2.47
N SER A 38 9.86 16.73 1.88
CA SER A 38 10.94 17.71 2.11
C SER A 38 10.75 18.99 1.27
N PHE A 39 11.48 20.07 1.58
CA PHE A 39 11.35 21.31 0.80
C PHE A 39 11.70 21.14 -0.69
N ALA A 40 12.71 20.34 -1.02
CA ALA A 40 13.09 20.08 -2.41
C ALA A 40 11.96 19.40 -3.19
N GLU A 41 11.26 18.47 -2.53
CA GLU A 41 10.16 17.70 -3.10
C GLU A 41 8.90 18.55 -3.28
N VAL A 42 8.53 19.35 -2.26
CA VAL A 42 7.45 20.33 -2.39
C VAL A 42 7.76 21.33 -3.50
N ARG A 43 9.01 21.81 -3.58
CA ARG A 43 9.44 22.74 -4.63
C ARG A 43 9.25 22.15 -6.03
N GLY A 44 9.62 20.88 -6.23
CA GLY A 44 9.43 20.19 -7.49
C GLY A 44 7.96 19.94 -7.83
N LEU A 45 7.20 19.39 -6.88
CA LEU A 45 5.78 19.05 -7.07
C LEU A 45 4.88 20.27 -7.31
N TYR A 46 5.09 21.33 -6.55
CA TYR A 46 4.28 22.56 -6.59
C TYR A 46 4.91 23.62 -7.51
N GLN A 47 5.96 23.28 -8.26
CA GLN A 47 6.65 24.18 -9.19
C GLN A 47 7.04 25.53 -8.55
N ILE A 48 7.53 25.49 -7.31
CA ILE A 48 7.83 26.69 -6.54
C ILE A 48 9.12 27.32 -7.06
N THR A 49 8.99 28.54 -7.57
CA THR A 49 10.12 29.36 -8.04
C THR A 49 10.67 30.29 -6.96
N SER A 50 9.89 30.54 -5.90
CA SER A 50 10.26 31.40 -4.78
C SER A 50 11.19 30.71 -3.78
N SER A 51 11.78 31.49 -2.87
CA SER A 51 12.60 30.95 -1.79
C SER A 51 11.74 30.23 -0.75
N LYS A 52 12.34 29.29 0.00
CA LYS A 52 11.69 28.56 1.10
C LYS A 52 10.93 29.48 2.05
N LYS A 53 11.58 30.56 2.47
CA LYS A 53 11.02 31.54 3.41
C LYS A 53 9.79 32.25 2.83
N VAL A 54 9.76 32.51 1.52
CA VAL A 54 8.61 33.15 0.86
C VAL A 54 7.46 32.15 0.76
N PHE A 55 7.75 30.91 0.36
CA PHE A 55 6.75 29.85 0.30
C PHE A 55 6.12 29.56 1.67
N GLU A 56 6.94 29.44 2.73
CA GLU A 56 6.46 29.13 4.08
C GLU A 56 5.52 30.20 4.65
N ARG A 57 5.70 31.47 4.25
CA ARG A 57 4.77 32.56 4.63
C ARG A 57 3.43 32.50 3.90
N ALA A 58 3.38 31.82 2.77
CA ALA A 58 2.23 31.73 1.88
C ALA A 58 1.77 30.27 1.73
N LEU A 59 1.93 29.46 2.78
CA LEU A 59 1.54 28.05 2.74
C LEU A 59 0.05 27.92 2.40
N PRO A 60 -0.30 27.12 1.37
CA PRO A 60 -1.69 26.74 1.15
C PRO A 60 -2.26 26.06 2.39
N SER A 61 -3.56 26.24 2.64
CA SER A 61 -4.24 25.64 3.80
C SER A 61 -4.22 24.11 3.81
N SER A 62 -4.04 23.48 2.65
CA SER A 62 -3.88 22.03 2.49
C SER A 62 -2.47 21.53 2.84
N ILE A 63 -1.51 22.41 3.15
CA ILE A 63 -0.13 22.05 3.49
C ILE A 63 0.21 22.56 4.89
N ARG A 64 0.70 21.66 5.74
CA ARG A 64 1.25 21.99 7.06
C ARG A 64 2.76 21.82 7.06
N ALA A 65 3.49 22.72 7.71
CA ALA A 65 4.92 22.58 7.92
C ALA A 65 5.20 22.21 9.39
N GLN A 66 5.96 21.14 9.63
CA GLN A 66 6.33 20.69 10.97
C GLN A 66 7.68 19.99 10.93
N GLY A 67 8.59 20.30 11.88
CA GLY A 67 9.89 19.61 11.98
C GLY A 67 10.77 19.71 10.73
N GLY A 68 10.62 20.77 9.92
CA GLY A 68 11.34 20.92 8.64
C GLY A 68 10.79 20.09 7.48
N ARG A 69 9.66 19.40 7.70
CA ARG A 69 8.89 18.62 6.72
C ARG A 69 7.60 19.34 6.35
N TYR A 70 6.97 18.93 5.26
CA TYR A 70 5.70 19.45 4.76
C TYR A 70 4.72 18.30 4.54
N TYR A 71 3.52 18.47 5.06
CA TYR A 71 2.45 17.48 5.06
C TYR A 71 1.29 18.03 4.23
N ALA A 72 1.02 17.45 3.06
CA ALA A 72 -0.12 17.82 2.24
C ALA A 72 -1.24 16.78 2.37
N HIS A 73 -2.47 17.21 2.62
CA HIS A 73 -3.64 16.33 2.82
C HIS A 73 -4.93 17.06 2.45
N GLY A 74 -5.98 16.31 2.11
CA GLY A 74 -7.33 16.84 1.85
C GLY A 74 -7.47 17.54 0.51
N ALA A 75 -6.47 17.41 -0.37
CA ALA A 75 -6.49 17.92 -1.74
C ALA A 75 -5.81 16.91 -2.68
N PRO A 76 -6.23 16.82 -3.95
CA PRO A 76 -5.54 16.01 -4.94
C PRO A 76 -4.05 16.38 -5.02
N CYS A 77 -3.20 15.40 -5.37
CA CYS A 77 -1.78 15.66 -5.56
C CYS A 77 -1.59 16.73 -6.66
N PRO A 78 -0.74 17.75 -6.47
CA PRO A 78 -0.50 18.77 -7.50
C PRO A 78 0.04 18.19 -8.81
N ALA A 79 0.70 17.02 -8.74
CA ALA A 79 1.19 16.31 -9.92
C ALA A 79 0.10 15.53 -10.66
N PHE A 80 -1.13 15.45 -10.13
CA PHE A 80 -2.24 14.83 -10.82
C PHE A 80 -2.72 15.71 -11.98
N ASP A 81 -2.77 15.13 -13.17
CA ASP A 81 -3.40 15.72 -14.35
C ASP A 81 -4.83 15.19 -14.42
N THR A 82 -5.80 16.08 -14.17
CA THR A 82 -7.22 15.74 -14.18
C THR A 82 -7.75 15.45 -15.58
N ALA A 83 -7.18 16.06 -16.62
CA ALA A 83 -7.58 15.82 -18.00
C ALA A 83 -7.08 14.47 -18.51
N ALA A 84 -5.83 14.13 -18.18
CA ALA A 84 -5.22 12.85 -18.55
C ALA A 84 -5.48 11.73 -17.53
N GLN A 85 -6.11 12.03 -16.39
CA GLN A 85 -6.33 11.12 -15.26
C GLN A 85 -5.03 10.37 -14.87
N SER A 86 -3.90 11.09 -14.79
CA SER A 86 -2.57 10.51 -14.62
C SER A 86 -1.63 11.36 -13.77
N CYS A 87 -0.47 10.81 -13.39
CA CYS A 87 0.53 11.50 -12.58
C CYS A 87 1.69 12.03 -13.44
N ARG A 88 1.88 13.35 -13.47
CA ARG A 88 2.90 14.01 -14.30
C ARG A 88 4.34 13.78 -13.85
N VAL A 89 4.56 13.43 -12.58
CA VAL A 89 5.90 13.18 -12.04
C VAL A 89 6.24 11.70 -11.99
N TYR A 90 5.39 10.83 -12.54
CA TYR A 90 5.70 9.41 -12.57
C TYR A 90 6.95 9.13 -13.42
N GLY A 91 7.90 8.37 -12.87
CA GLY A 91 9.13 8.00 -13.58
C GLY A 91 10.11 9.15 -13.80
N THR A 92 9.90 10.31 -13.18
CA THR A 92 10.80 11.47 -13.28
C THR A 92 11.67 11.61 -12.03
N ALA A 93 12.81 12.28 -12.16
CA ALA A 93 13.68 12.62 -11.03
C ALA A 93 13.02 13.59 -10.03
N THR A 94 11.92 14.23 -10.42
CA THR A 94 11.12 15.14 -9.59
C THR A 94 10.15 14.39 -8.67
N LYS A 95 9.96 13.07 -8.86
CA LYS A 95 9.17 12.24 -7.95
C LYS A 95 9.80 12.29 -6.54
N PRO A 96 9.07 12.76 -5.51
CA PRO A 96 9.57 12.72 -4.14
C PRO A 96 9.87 11.28 -3.68
N ARG A 97 10.93 11.10 -2.89
CA ARG A 97 11.20 9.85 -2.16
C ARG A 97 10.05 9.50 -1.22
N GLY A 98 9.33 10.49 -0.71
CA GLY A 98 8.17 10.33 0.17
C GLY A 98 6.79 10.36 -0.52
N CYS A 99 6.74 10.54 -1.84
CA CYS A 99 5.53 10.27 -2.60
C CYS A 99 5.46 8.75 -2.66
N SER A 100 4.74 8.16 -1.69
CA SER A 100 4.68 6.71 -1.52
C SER A 100 4.49 6.08 -2.88
N ASP A 101 5.26 5.03 -3.09
CA ASP A 101 5.13 4.16 -4.24
C ASP A 101 3.69 3.67 -4.26
N PHE A 102 2.85 4.38 -5.02
CA PHE A 102 1.44 4.12 -5.18
C PHE A 102 1.25 2.65 -5.58
N PRO A 103 0.05 2.12 -5.38
CA PRO A 103 -0.35 1.21 -4.29
C PRO A 103 0.64 0.14 -3.78
N VAL A 104 1.89 0.05 -4.21
CA VAL A 104 2.81 -1.01 -3.78
C VAL A 104 4.14 -0.42 -3.36
N TYR A 105 4.54 -0.58 -2.10
CA TYR A 105 5.74 0.03 -1.54
C TYR A 105 6.48 -0.89 -0.57
N GLU A 106 7.79 -0.63 -0.39
CA GLU A 106 8.60 -1.28 0.65
C GLU A 106 8.49 -0.50 1.97
N ASP A 107 8.36 -1.24 3.06
CA ASP A 107 8.49 -0.74 4.43
C ASP A 107 9.37 -1.74 5.22
N GLY A 108 10.64 -1.39 5.40
CA GLY A 108 11.62 -2.30 6.00
C GLY A 108 11.83 -3.58 5.17
N ASP A 109 11.54 -4.74 5.75
CA ASP A 109 11.58 -6.07 5.11
C ASP A 109 10.22 -6.52 4.54
N ALA A 110 9.24 -5.61 4.54
CA ALA A 110 7.89 -5.85 4.08
C ALA A 110 7.58 -5.12 2.77
N VAL A 111 6.71 -5.73 1.96
CA VAL A 111 6.08 -5.09 0.80
C VAL A 111 4.60 -4.93 1.11
N THR A 112 4.12 -3.68 1.19
CA THR A 112 2.72 -3.39 1.44
C THR A 112 2.02 -3.00 0.13
N VAL A 113 0.83 -3.55 -0.06
CA VAL A 113 -0.03 -3.32 -1.21
C VAL A 113 -1.35 -2.71 -0.74
N ASP A 114 -1.66 -1.51 -1.23
CA ASP A 114 -2.93 -0.82 -1.07
C ASP A 114 -3.95 -1.36 -2.09
N LEU A 115 -4.87 -2.18 -1.59
CA LEU A 115 -5.92 -2.82 -2.35
C LEU A 115 -7.05 -1.87 -2.74
N ARG A 116 -7.05 -0.61 -2.30
CA ARG A 116 -7.98 0.40 -2.85
C ARG A 116 -7.66 0.72 -4.30
N CYS A 117 -6.44 0.47 -4.76
CA CYS A 117 -6.13 0.54 -6.18
C CYS A 117 -6.68 -0.69 -6.92
N GLU A 118 -7.58 -0.44 -7.87
CA GLU A 118 -8.16 -1.46 -8.73
C GLU A 118 -7.11 -2.32 -9.45
N ALA A 119 -6.06 -1.71 -9.99
CA ALA A 119 -4.99 -2.42 -10.67
C ALA A 119 -4.19 -3.32 -9.71
N ALA A 120 -3.85 -2.82 -8.52
CA ALA A 120 -3.16 -3.62 -7.51
C ALA A 120 -4.01 -4.81 -7.06
N ARG A 121 -5.31 -4.58 -6.82
CA ARG A 121 -6.26 -5.64 -6.46
C ARG A 121 -6.40 -6.68 -7.57
N ALA A 122 -6.59 -6.24 -8.81
CA ALA A 122 -6.75 -7.13 -9.96
C ALA A 122 -5.51 -7.98 -10.26
N HIS A 123 -4.31 -7.43 -10.03
CA HIS A 123 -3.05 -8.08 -10.34
C HIS A 123 -2.27 -8.59 -9.11
N LEU A 124 -2.88 -8.62 -7.93
CA LEU A 124 -2.25 -9.08 -6.70
C LEU A 124 -1.63 -10.48 -6.81
N PRO A 125 -2.29 -11.50 -7.41
CA PRO A 125 -1.69 -12.83 -7.55
C PRO A 125 -0.42 -12.82 -8.41
N ALA A 126 -0.40 -12.00 -9.46
CA ALA A 126 0.76 -11.86 -10.34
C ALA A 126 1.92 -11.17 -9.60
N LEU A 127 1.64 -10.10 -8.84
CA LEU A 127 2.63 -9.43 -8.00
C LEU A 127 3.24 -10.40 -6.98
N ARG A 128 2.40 -11.17 -6.27
CA ARG A 128 2.87 -12.18 -5.31
C ARG A 128 3.80 -13.20 -5.96
N ALA A 129 3.44 -13.73 -7.13
CA ALA A 129 4.28 -14.68 -7.85
C ALA A 129 5.64 -14.08 -8.23
N GLN A 130 5.68 -12.83 -8.70
CA GLN A 130 6.91 -12.12 -9.02
C GLN A 130 7.78 -11.86 -7.79
N LEU A 131 7.17 -11.49 -6.66
CA LEU A 131 7.87 -11.31 -5.39
C LEU A 131 8.45 -12.64 -4.89
N VAL A 132 7.68 -13.73 -4.93
CA VAL A 132 8.18 -15.07 -4.55
C VAL A 132 9.39 -15.47 -5.39
N ALA A 133 9.33 -15.24 -6.71
CA ALA A 133 10.45 -15.53 -7.60
C ALA A 133 11.70 -14.66 -7.31
N ALA A 134 11.51 -13.45 -6.76
CA ALA A 134 12.59 -12.51 -6.47
C ALA A 134 13.24 -12.74 -5.10
N VAL A 135 12.45 -12.97 -4.05
CA VAL A 135 12.93 -12.97 -2.66
C VAL A 135 12.68 -14.28 -1.90
N GLY A 136 12.01 -15.25 -2.52
CA GLY A 136 11.69 -16.55 -1.94
C GLY A 136 10.33 -16.57 -1.25
N VAL A 137 10.17 -17.43 -0.23
CA VAL A 137 8.88 -17.60 0.46
C VAL A 137 8.46 -16.31 1.16
N LEU A 138 7.18 -15.98 1.03
CA LEU A 138 6.54 -14.82 1.66
C LEU A 138 5.44 -15.28 2.61
N ASP A 139 5.37 -14.65 3.77
CA ASP A 139 4.18 -14.62 4.61
C ASP A 139 3.29 -13.47 4.14
N GLU A 140 1.99 -13.75 3.99
CA GLU A 140 0.98 -12.77 3.60
C GLU A 140 0.13 -12.43 4.82
N ARG A 141 0.00 -11.14 5.14
CA ARG A 141 -0.83 -10.65 6.24
C ARG A 141 -1.79 -9.58 5.72
N ARG A 142 -3.06 -9.67 6.08
CA ARG A 142 -4.02 -8.59 5.90
C ARG A 142 -4.15 -7.79 7.19
N ASP A 143 -4.50 -6.52 7.06
CA ASP A 143 -4.81 -5.69 8.23
C ASP A 143 -6.07 -6.22 8.93
N ASP A 144 -6.04 -6.35 10.25
CA ASP A 144 -7.17 -6.93 11.01
C ASP A 144 -8.38 -5.96 11.06
N ASP A 145 -8.11 -4.65 11.09
CA ASP A 145 -9.14 -3.61 11.12
C ASP A 145 -9.63 -3.26 9.70
N PHE A 146 -8.76 -3.43 8.70
CA PHE A 146 -9.02 -3.07 7.30
C PHE A 146 -8.57 -4.15 6.29
N PRO A 147 -9.15 -5.37 6.35
CA PRO A 147 -8.64 -6.54 5.61
C PRO A 147 -8.74 -6.43 4.08
N ASP A 148 -9.53 -5.48 3.58
CA ASP A 148 -9.72 -5.21 2.15
C ASP A 148 -8.98 -3.96 1.66
N THR A 149 -8.24 -3.30 2.54
CA THR A 149 -7.51 -2.06 2.24
C THR A 149 -6.04 -2.33 2.01
N PHE A 150 -5.40 -3.18 2.82
CA PHE A 150 -3.98 -3.46 2.71
C PHE A 150 -3.68 -4.95 2.78
N VAL A 151 -2.70 -5.40 2.01
CA VAL A 151 -2.02 -6.67 2.23
C VAL A 151 -0.52 -6.44 2.31
N THR A 152 0.13 -7.09 3.25
CA THR A 152 1.56 -6.98 3.50
C THR A 152 2.21 -8.34 3.26
N PHE A 153 3.27 -8.35 2.46
CA PHE A 153 4.14 -9.49 2.24
C PHE A 153 5.44 -9.31 3.02
N THR A 154 5.73 -10.21 3.93
CA THR A 154 7.02 -10.26 4.63
C THR A 154 7.79 -11.49 4.20
N ARG A 155 9.12 -11.39 4.10
CA ARG A 155 9.92 -12.58 3.80
C ARG A 155 9.80 -13.58 4.94
N ALA A 156 9.39 -14.82 4.63
CA ALA A 156 9.27 -15.85 5.63
C ALA A 156 10.66 -16.15 6.22
N ARG A 157 10.82 -15.90 7.52
CA ARG A 157 12.02 -16.36 8.24
C ARG A 157 11.83 -17.86 8.43
N GLY A 158 12.79 -18.67 7.95
CA GLY A 158 12.73 -20.13 8.02
C GLY A 158 12.28 -20.61 9.41
N GLY A 159 11.00 -20.92 9.51
CA GLY A 159 10.28 -21.13 10.76
C GLY A 159 9.08 -22.00 10.43
N ARG A 160 9.08 -23.18 11.04
CA ARG A 160 8.17 -24.32 10.91
C ARG A 160 6.74 -23.95 10.47
N PRO A 161 6.14 -24.66 9.49
CA PRO A 161 4.79 -24.36 9.00
C PRO A 161 3.80 -24.31 10.16
N SER A 162 3.18 -23.14 10.34
CA SER A 162 2.15 -22.93 11.36
C SER A 162 0.96 -23.81 10.99
N ALA A 163 0.66 -24.77 11.87
CA ALA A 163 -0.40 -25.73 11.68
C ALA A 163 -1.75 -25.02 11.50
N VAL A 164 -2.43 -25.33 10.42
CA VAL A 164 -3.86 -25.06 10.23
C VAL A 164 -4.61 -25.63 11.44
N PRO A 165 -5.49 -24.88 12.13
CA PRO A 165 -6.42 -25.49 13.06
C PRO A 165 -7.45 -26.26 12.23
N SER A 166 -7.21 -27.57 12.10
CA SER A 166 -8.16 -28.49 11.49
C SER A 166 -9.37 -28.61 12.40
N ALA A 167 -10.50 -28.06 11.95
CA ALA A 167 -11.80 -28.32 12.53
C ALA A 167 -12.13 -29.82 12.43
N ALA A 168 -12.19 -30.52 13.56
CA ALA A 168 -12.97 -31.75 13.72
C ALA A 168 -12.94 -32.18 15.20
N SER A 169 -14.04 -31.95 15.92
CA SER A 169 -14.65 -32.92 16.85
C SER A 169 -15.91 -32.30 17.45
N ALA A 170 -16.97 -32.26 16.65
CA ALA A 170 -18.33 -32.22 17.18
C ALA A 170 -18.69 -33.65 17.60
N GLN A 171 -18.84 -33.89 18.90
CA GLN A 171 -19.50 -35.09 19.40
C GLN A 171 -20.98 -34.77 19.64
N PRO A 172 -21.92 -35.60 19.15
CA PRO A 172 -23.34 -35.42 19.41
C PRO A 172 -23.69 -35.91 20.83
N SER A 173 -24.45 -35.11 21.56
CA SER A 173 -25.03 -35.48 22.85
C SER A 173 -26.47 -35.99 22.68
N SER A 174 -26.78 -37.08 23.40
CA SER A 174 -28.12 -37.59 23.82
C SER A 174 -28.67 -38.82 23.05
N PRO A 175 -29.56 -39.68 23.64
CA PRO A 175 -30.15 -39.68 25.00
C PRO A 175 -30.15 -41.04 25.77
N SER A 176 -30.50 -40.94 27.06
CA SER A 176 -31.12 -41.89 28.03
C SER A 176 -31.23 -43.41 27.79
N ALA A 177 -30.90 -44.19 28.84
CA ALA A 177 -31.73 -45.30 29.34
C ALA A 177 -31.39 -45.73 30.80
N HIS A 178 -32.45 -45.80 31.63
CA HIS A 178 -32.65 -46.64 32.84
C HIS A 178 -32.14 -48.10 32.64
N ALA A 179 -31.76 -48.95 33.60
CA ALA A 179 -31.97 -49.13 35.05
C ALA A 179 -30.99 -50.26 35.54
N PRO A 180 -31.32 -51.13 36.52
CA PRO A 180 -31.17 -51.02 37.99
C PRO A 180 -30.18 -52.06 38.59
N ARG A 181 -29.81 -51.91 39.89
CA ARG A 181 -29.89 -52.97 40.96
C ARG A 181 -28.97 -52.74 42.17
N ARG A 182 -29.58 -52.92 43.36
CA ARG A 182 -29.14 -53.69 44.56
C ARG A 182 -27.83 -53.24 45.23
N ARG A 183 -27.80 -52.95 46.53
CA ARG A 183 -28.30 -53.71 47.70
C ARG A 183 -28.57 -52.75 48.85
#